data_AF-A0A3M2BGF7-F1
#
_entry.id   AF-A0A3M2BGF7-F1
#
_cell.length_a   1.000
_cell.length_b   1.000
_cell.length_c   1.000
_cell.angle_alpha   90.00
_cell.angle_beta   90.00
_cell.angle_gamma   90.00
#
_symmetry.space_group_name_H-M   'P 1'
#
loop_
_entity.id
_entity.type
_entity.pdbx_description
1 polymer ?
#
loop_
_entity_poly.entity_id
_entity_poly.type
_entity_poly.pdbx_seq_one_letter_code
_entity_poly.pdbx_strand_id
1 'polypeptide(L)'
;MVGASAARELWPEGGAVGGRLRFSENEPWGEVVGVVGDVLQQGLDDDPTRLQFYVPFDGLARRANVVVRSSAPPPAALTALRTALRSAEPDMVLSLSTMRERLRDSIATRRFTMALVVALGALAAFLASLG
;
A
#
# COMPACT_ATOMS: atom_id res chain seq x y z
N MET A 1 -13.48 -6.83 7.34
CA MET A 1 -14.06 -5.63 6.66
C MET A 1 -13.80 -5.73 5.17
N VAL A 2 -14.53 -5.00 4.34
CA VAL A 2 -14.40 -5.02 2.88
C VAL A 2 -14.25 -3.61 2.30
N GLY A 3 -13.62 -3.48 1.14
CA GLY A 3 -13.57 -2.22 0.39
C GLY A 3 -14.95 -1.84 -0.18
N ALA A 4 -15.16 -0.55 -0.45
CA ALA A 4 -16.43 -0.03 -0.95
C ALA A 4 -16.79 -0.55 -2.35
N SER A 5 -15.80 -0.74 -3.22
CA SER A 5 -16.00 -1.35 -4.54
C SER A 5 -16.36 -2.82 -4.42
N ALA A 6 -15.67 -3.57 -3.55
CA ALA A 6 -15.98 -4.97 -3.27
C ALA A 6 -17.39 -5.14 -2.69
N ALA A 7 -17.80 -4.23 -1.79
CA ALA A 7 -19.13 -4.23 -1.22
C ALA A 7 -20.22 -4.07 -2.29
N ARG A 8 -20.05 -3.13 -3.22
CA ARG A 8 -21.00 -2.89 -4.32
C ARG A 8 -21.05 -4.05 -5.32
N GLU A 9 -19.92 -4.68 -5.58
CA GLU A 9 -19.84 -5.78 -6.56
C GLU A 9 -20.45 -7.08 -6.02
N LEU A 10 -20.17 -7.41 -4.75
CA LEU A 10 -20.61 -8.66 -4.13
C LEU A 10 -22.01 -8.56 -3.49
N TRP A 11 -22.42 -7.35 -3.10
CA TRP A 11 -23.72 -7.07 -2.49
C TRP A 11 -24.40 -5.85 -3.17
N PRO A 12 -24.79 -5.98 -4.45
CA PRO A 12 -25.35 -4.86 -5.23
C PRO A 12 -26.66 -4.32 -4.65
N GLU A 13 -27.48 -5.19 -4.08
CA GLU A 13 -28.74 -4.83 -3.40
C GLU A 13 -28.53 -4.32 -1.95
N GLY A 14 -27.27 -4.18 -1.52
CA GLY A 14 -26.91 -3.87 -0.14
C GLY A 14 -26.79 -5.11 0.75
N GLY A 15 -26.60 -4.88 2.05
CA GLY A 15 -26.40 -5.97 3.03
C GLY A 15 -24.96 -6.48 3.13
N ALA A 16 -23.98 -5.68 2.69
CA ALA A 16 -22.57 -6.02 2.83
C ALA A 16 -22.19 -6.23 4.31
N VAL A 17 -22.61 -5.35 5.22
CA VAL A 17 -22.41 -5.56 6.67
C VAL A 17 -23.36 -6.65 7.16
N GLY A 18 -22.83 -7.66 7.86
CA GLY A 18 -23.55 -8.89 8.22
C GLY A 18 -23.52 -9.97 7.13
N GLY A 19 -23.07 -9.62 5.91
CA GLY A 19 -22.83 -10.58 4.83
C GLY A 19 -21.72 -11.57 5.19
N ARG A 20 -21.74 -12.76 4.57
CA ARG A 20 -20.76 -13.83 4.84
C ARG A 20 -19.87 -14.09 3.63
N LEU A 21 -18.61 -14.39 3.90
CA LEU A 21 -17.55 -14.70 2.93
C LEU A 21 -16.69 -15.86 3.46
N ARG A 22 -16.19 -16.72 2.57
CA ARG A 22 -15.10 -17.66 2.86
C ARG A 22 -14.06 -17.60 1.72
N PHE A 23 -12.77 -17.69 2.02
CA PHE A 23 -11.72 -17.60 0.99
C PHE A 23 -11.38 -18.95 0.35
N SER A 24 -11.69 -20.05 1.04
CA SER A 24 -11.57 -21.40 0.51
C SER A 24 -12.73 -22.27 1.02
N GLU A 25 -12.97 -23.41 0.38
CA GLU A 25 -14.06 -24.31 0.80
C GLU A 25 -13.84 -24.91 2.18
N ASN A 26 -12.58 -25.04 2.59
CA ASN A 26 -12.14 -25.62 3.86
C ASN A 26 -12.04 -24.60 4.99
N GLU A 27 -12.29 -23.31 4.71
CA GLU A 27 -12.27 -22.25 5.71
C GLU A 27 -13.67 -21.99 6.29
N PRO A 28 -13.75 -21.61 7.58
CA PRO A 28 -15.00 -21.19 8.17
C PRO A 28 -15.51 -19.90 7.51
N TRP A 29 -16.83 -19.72 7.51
CA TRP A 29 -17.45 -18.47 7.08
C TRP A 29 -17.04 -17.33 8.00
N GLY A 30 -16.51 -16.26 7.42
CA GLY A 30 -16.31 -14.97 8.06
C GLY A 30 -17.48 -14.03 7.82
N GLU A 31 -17.77 -13.16 8.78
CA GLU A 31 -18.77 -12.10 8.66
C GLU A 31 -18.11 -10.77 8.33
N VAL A 32 -18.73 -10.02 7.41
CA VAL A 32 -18.33 -8.67 7.08
C VAL A 32 -18.84 -7.71 8.16
N VAL A 33 -17.94 -7.26 9.02
CA VAL A 33 -18.27 -6.35 10.14
C VAL A 33 -18.27 -4.85 9.76
N GLY A 34 -17.92 -4.52 8.51
CA GLY A 34 -17.81 -3.12 8.09
C GLY A 34 -17.28 -2.96 6.67
N VAL A 35 -17.61 -1.79 6.08
CA VAL A 35 -17.15 -1.35 4.75
C VAL A 35 -16.24 -0.15 4.93
N VAL A 36 -15.10 -0.14 4.26
CA VAL A 36 -14.12 0.95 4.27
C VAL A 36 -13.92 1.51 2.87
N GLY A 37 -13.40 2.74 2.76
CA GLY A 37 -13.06 3.33 1.46
C GLY A 37 -12.00 2.52 0.73
N ASP A 38 -12.07 2.49 -0.59
CA ASP A 38 -11.11 1.78 -1.43
C ASP A 38 -9.72 2.43 -1.33
N VAL A 39 -8.66 1.61 -1.31
CA VAL A 39 -7.28 2.08 -1.36
C VAL A 39 -6.61 1.72 -2.68
N LEU A 40 -5.65 2.55 -3.09
CA LEU A 40 -4.80 2.32 -4.26
C LEU A 40 -3.64 1.40 -3.85
N GLN A 41 -3.85 0.09 -3.99
CA GLN A 41 -2.93 -0.92 -3.48
C GLN A 41 -1.74 -1.20 -4.42
N GLN A 42 -1.94 -1.12 -5.74
CA GLN A 42 -0.93 -1.48 -6.74
C GLN A 42 -0.10 -0.29 -7.23
N GLY A 43 -0.66 0.91 -7.16
CA GLY A 43 0.00 2.14 -7.58
C GLY A 43 -0.98 3.30 -7.60
N LEU A 44 -0.46 4.52 -7.71
CA LEU A 44 -1.29 5.73 -7.83
C LEU A 44 -1.94 5.87 -9.21
N ASP A 45 -1.40 5.19 -10.22
CA ASP A 45 -1.88 5.21 -11.60
C ASP A 45 -2.78 3.99 -11.94
N ASP A 46 -2.96 3.07 -10.99
CA ASP A 46 -3.81 1.89 -11.17
C ASP A 46 -5.23 2.14 -10.65
N ASP A 47 -6.21 1.50 -11.27
CA ASP A 47 -7.56 1.44 -10.71
C ASP A 47 -7.51 0.79 -9.31
N PRO A 48 -8.34 1.26 -8.35
CA PRO A 48 -8.44 0.62 -7.05
C PRO A 48 -8.69 -0.88 -7.24
N THR A 49 -7.94 -1.71 -6.50
CA THR A 49 -8.14 -3.16 -6.56
C THR A 49 -9.62 -3.45 -6.26
N ARG A 50 -10.34 -4.05 -7.22
CA ARG A 50 -11.81 -4.18 -7.14
C ARG A 50 -12.27 -4.98 -5.94
N LEU A 51 -11.54 -6.03 -5.58
CA LEU A 51 -11.84 -6.90 -4.45
C LEU A 51 -10.80 -6.73 -3.36
N GLN A 52 -11.15 -5.96 -2.32
CA GLN A 52 -10.31 -5.72 -1.15
C GLN A 52 -10.98 -6.25 0.11
N PHE A 53 -10.24 -7.07 0.85
CA PHE A 53 -10.67 -7.68 2.11
C PHE A 53 -9.64 -7.36 3.20
N TYR A 54 -10.14 -6.99 4.36
CA TYR A 54 -9.33 -6.72 5.55
C TYR A 54 -9.70 -7.73 6.62
N VAL A 55 -8.74 -8.61 6.90
CA VAL A 55 -8.84 -9.68 7.89
C VAL A 55 -7.88 -9.41 9.06
N PRO A 56 -8.23 -9.81 10.29
CA PRO A 56 -7.31 -9.78 11.41
C PRO A 56 -6.04 -10.59 11.08
N PHE A 57 -4.89 -10.08 11.49
CA PHE A 57 -3.64 -10.80 11.32
C PHE A 57 -3.59 -11.99 12.29
N ASP A 58 -3.41 -13.20 11.75
CA ASP A 58 -3.41 -14.47 12.48
C ASP A 58 -1.99 -15.02 12.73
N GLY A 59 -0.95 -14.35 12.25
CA GLY A 59 0.45 -14.77 12.37
C GLY A 59 0.91 -15.78 11.31
N LEU A 60 0.02 -16.25 10.41
CA LEU A 60 0.33 -17.29 9.43
C LEU A 60 0.79 -16.75 8.07
N ALA A 61 0.77 -15.42 7.88
CA ALA A 61 1.17 -14.84 6.61
C ALA A 61 2.67 -15.08 6.33
N ARG A 62 2.98 -15.76 5.23
CA ARG A 62 4.37 -16.01 4.77
C ARG A 62 5.16 -14.72 4.49
N ARG A 63 4.46 -13.60 4.25
CA ARG A 63 5.04 -12.27 4.03
C ARG A 63 4.13 -11.23 4.68
N ALA A 64 4.69 -10.42 5.56
CA ALA A 64 3.97 -9.32 6.19
C ALA A 64 4.84 -8.06 6.16
N ASN A 65 4.20 -6.92 5.91
CA ASN A 65 4.81 -5.61 6.15
C ASN A 65 4.28 -5.09 7.50
N VAL A 66 5.18 -4.65 8.35
CA VAL A 66 4.82 -4.10 9.67
C VAL A 66 4.96 -2.59 9.63
N VAL A 67 3.91 -1.89 10.03
CA VAL A 67 3.89 -0.43 10.13
C VAL A 67 3.95 -0.04 11.61
N VAL A 68 4.96 0.74 11.98
CA VAL A 68 5.14 1.23 13.35
C VAL A 68 4.87 2.73 13.38
N ARG A 69 3.92 3.15 14.21
CA ARG A 69 3.67 4.56 14.51
C ARG A 69 4.42 4.93 15.79
N SER A 70 5.30 5.91 15.70
CA SER A 70 6.09 6.41 16.83
C SER A 70 6.03 7.93 16.91
N SER A 71 6.08 8.46 18.14
CA SER A 71 6.24 9.89 18.42
C SER A 71 7.71 10.34 18.41
N ALA A 72 8.66 9.40 18.40
CA ALA A 72 10.08 9.71 18.35
C ALA A 72 10.52 10.19 16.96
N PRO A 73 11.58 11.02 16.86
CA PRO A 73 12.15 11.39 15.58
C PRO A 73 12.53 10.15 14.75
N PRO A 74 12.33 10.17 13.42
CA PRO A 74 12.53 8.98 12.59
C PRO A 74 13.92 8.31 12.72
N PRO A 75 15.05 9.05 12.77
CA PRO A 75 16.36 8.42 12.94
C PRO A 75 16.48 7.64 14.26
N ALA A 76 15.94 8.18 15.36
CA ALA A 76 15.97 7.52 16.66
C ALA A 76 15.08 6.27 16.67
N ALA A 77 13.88 6.37 16.11
CA ALA A 77 12.95 5.24 16.01
C ALA A 77 13.52 4.09 15.15
N LEU A 78 14.14 4.41 14.01
CA LEU A 78 14.75 3.40 13.13
C LEU A 78 15.93 2.69 13.80
N THR A 79 16.78 3.42 14.53
CA THR A 79 17.89 2.83 15.28
C THR A 79 17.37 1.90 16.38
N ALA A 80 16.38 2.34 17.17
CA ALA A 80 15.77 1.53 18.21
C ALA A 80 15.15 0.24 17.65
N LEU A 81 14.38 0.34 16.56
CA LEU A 81 13.79 -0.82 15.87
C LEU A 81 14.85 -1.78 15.34
N ARG A 82 15.91 -1.26 14.71
CA ARG A 82 17.00 -2.09 14.19
C ARG A 82 17.71 -2.86 15.31
N THR A 83 17.98 -2.21 16.44
CA THR A 83 18.61 -2.87 17.59
C THR A 83 17.70 -3.97 18.16
N ALA A 84 16.42 -3.66 18.39
CA ALA A 84 15.47 -4.62 18.96
C ALA A 84 15.26 -5.84 18.04
N LEU A 85 15.15 -5.62 16.73
CA LEU A 85 14.98 -6.70 15.76
C LEU A 85 16.23 -7.57 15.63
N ARG A 86 17.43 -6.97 15.61
CA ARG A 86 18.69 -7.75 15.59
C ARG A 86 18.91 -8.57 16.85
N SER A 87 18.47 -8.08 18.02
CA SER A 87 18.57 -8.86 19.26
C SER A 87 17.58 -10.02 19.29
N ALA A 88 16.42 -9.88 18.64
CA ALA A 88 15.40 -10.92 18.59
C ALA A 88 15.70 -11.97 17.50
N GLU A 89 16.10 -11.52 16.31
CA GLU A 89 16.40 -12.36 15.14
C GLU A 89 17.61 -11.81 14.37
N PRO A 90 18.83 -12.28 14.68
CA PRO A 90 20.07 -11.75 14.11
C PRO A 90 20.19 -11.92 12.60
N ASP A 91 19.63 -13.00 12.05
CA ASP A 91 19.79 -13.39 10.64
C ASP A 91 18.73 -12.75 9.72
N MET A 92 17.80 -11.97 10.28
CA MET A 92 16.74 -11.33 9.50
C MET A 92 17.28 -10.19 8.63
N VAL A 93 16.99 -10.25 7.33
CA VAL A 93 17.24 -9.14 6.39
C VAL A 93 16.27 -8.00 6.69
N LEU A 94 16.79 -6.92 7.29
CA LEU A 94 15.99 -5.75 7.68
C LEU A 94 15.84 -4.73 6.55
N SER A 95 14.64 -4.64 5.98
CA SER A 95 14.23 -3.51 5.12
C SER A 95 13.42 -2.50 5.93
N LEU A 96 14.11 -1.51 6.51
CA LEU A 96 13.51 -0.45 7.31
C LEU A 96 13.53 0.87 6.53
N SER A 97 12.40 1.54 6.43
CA SER A 97 12.28 2.87 5.79
C SER A 97 11.19 3.67 6.48
N THR A 98 11.30 4.99 6.47
CA THR A 98 10.22 5.85 6.95
C THR A 98 9.05 5.84 5.97
N MET A 99 7.83 6.10 6.46
CA MET A 99 6.66 6.22 5.58
C MET A 99 6.83 7.38 4.57
N ARG A 100 7.55 8.44 4.95
CA ARG A 100 7.87 9.57 4.06
C ARG A 100 8.80 9.16 2.92
N GLU A 101 9.80 8.31 3.18
CA GLU A 101 10.66 7.75 2.13
C GLU A 101 9.86 6.83 1.22
N ARG A 102 9.08 5.91 1.78
CA ARG A 102 8.20 5.02 1.00
C ARG A 102 7.26 5.79 0.08
N LEU A 103 6.68 6.89 0.56
CA LEU A 103 5.84 7.77 -0.25
C LEU A 103 6.64 8.47 -1.36
N ARG A 104 7.85 8.96 -1.08
CA ARG A 104 8.71 9.58 -2.11
C ARG A 104 9.08 8.58 -3.20
N ASP A 105 9.41 7.35 -2.82
CA ASP A 105 9.79 6.31 -3.76
C ASP A 105 8.61 5.90 -4.65
N SER A 106 7.39 5.89 -4.10
CA SER A 106 6.16 5.55 -4.86
C SER A 106 5.88 6.48 -6.04
N ILE A 107 6.42 7.70 -6.03
CA ILE A 107 6.24 8.70 -7.10
C ILE A 107 7.53 8.98 -7.88
N ALA A 108 8.63 8.30 -7.56
CA ALA A 108 9.94 8.59 -8.14
C ALA A 108 9.97 8.34 -9.66
N THR A 109 9.42 7.22 -10.12
CA THR A 109 9.33 6.86 -11.54
C THR A 109 8.57 7.93 -12.34
N ARG A 110 7.43 8.39 -11.82
CA ARG A 110 6.60 9.41 -12.47
C ARG A 110 7.33 10.75 -12.61
N ARG A 111 8.05 11.17 -11.57
CA ARG A 111 8.87 12.40 -11.62
C ARG A 111 9.99 12.33 -12.64
N PHE A 112 10.61 11.16 -12.80
CA PHE A 112 11.65 10.96 -13.80
C PHE A 112 11.11 11.11 -15.22
N THR A 113 9.99 10.45 -15.54
CA THR A 113 9.34 10.59 -16.86
C THR A 113 8.91 12.02 -17.14
N MET A 114 8.29 12.71 -16.17
CA MET A 114 7.92 14.12 -16.32
C MET A 114 9.13 15.02 -16.58
N ALA A 115 10.24 14.82 -15.86
CA ALA A 115 11.46 15.59 -16.07
C ALA A 115 12.02 15.40 -17.49
N LEU A 116 11.99 14.17 -18.00
CA LEU A 116 12.43 13.89 -19.37
C LEU A 116 11.52 14.56 -20.42
N VAL A 117 10.20 14.46 -20.25
CA VAL A 117 9.22 15.12 -21.14
C VAL A 117 9.40 16.64 -21.13
N VAL A 118 9.57 17.23 -19.96
CA VAL A 118 9.80 18.69 -19.82
C VAL A 118 11.13 19.08 -20.46
N ALA A 119 12.20 18.30 -20.27
CA ALA A 119 13.52 18.58 -20.86
C ALA A 119 13.49 18.50 -22.38
N LEU A 120 12.91 17.42 -22.94
CA LEU A 120 12.76 17.26 -24.39
C LEU A 120 11.82 18.32 -24.99
N GLY A 121 10.71 18.62 -24.31
CA GLY A 121 9.78 19.67 -24.71
C GLY A 121 10.42 21.06 -24.70
N ALA A 122 11.24 21.36 -23.67
CA ALA A 122 11.99 22.62 -23.60
C ALA A 122 13.04 22.71 -24.72
N LEU A 123 13.74 21.62 -25.03
CA LEU A 123 14.68 21.55 -26.16
C LEU A 123 13.96 21.77 -27.49
N ALA A 124 12.81 21.11 -27.70
CA ALA A 124 12.02 21.27 -28.91
C ALA A 124 11.50 22.71 -29.07
N ALA A 125 10.98 23.31 -27.98
CA ALA A 125 10.50 24.69 -27.98
C ALA A 125 11.64 25.68 -28.25
N PHE A 126 12.83 25.44 -27.68
CA PHE A 126 14.02 26.24 -27.93
C PHE A 126 14.45 26.18 -29.40
N LEU A 127 14.51 24.97 -29.98
CA LEU A 127 14.84 24.79 -31.39
C LEU A 127 13.81 25.46 -32.31
N ALA A 128 12.51 25.32 -32.02
CA ALA A 128 11.44 25.95 -32.80
C ALA A 128 11.48 27.49 -32.72
N SER A 129 11.95 28.08 -31.62
CA SER A 129 12.09 29.54 -31.51
C SER A 129 13.20 30.11 -32.40
N LEU A 130 14.10 29.25 -32.87
CA LEU A 130 15.21 29.63 -33.75
C LEU A 130 14.86 29.46 -35.25
N GLY A 131 13.69 28.90 -35.59
CA GLY A 131 13.29 28.64 -36.99
C GLY A 131 11.87 28.12 -37.15
#